data_AF-A0A6I2W0W6-F1
#
_entry.id   AF-A0A6I2W0W6-F1
#
_cell.length_a   1.000
_cell.length_b   1.000
_cell.length_c   1.000
_cell.angle_alpha   90.00
_cell.angle_beta   90.00
_cell.angle_gamma   90.00
#
_symmetry.space_group_name_H-M   'P 1'
#
loop_
_entity.id
_entity.type
_entity.pdbx_description
1 polymer ?
#
loop_
_entity_poly.entity_id
_entity_poly.type
_entity_poly.pdbx_seq_one_letter_code
_entity_poly.pdbx_strand_id
1 'polypeptide(L)'
;MTSLIGQRYEVEVGSVAHGGFCVARHDGRAIFVRHSLPGERVVVEITEGKEDSRYLRADAVEIVTPSPERVDSQCAVSGPGGCGGCDWQHVSLKGQRELKAAVVAEQLKRLAGIDREIVVKEVAGVAGQPEGLHWRTRMRFAIDEQGHAGLRRSRSHDVVALQDCAIAHPRVLEAEVFGATWPGAESVMVAAPVGPTVETNETSVLVEYRDGTKHQALGPATLVNDAVGRLWRSRVDGFWQVHPSAPVVLVDAVITAAQPRLSD
;
A
#
# COMPACT_ATOMS: atom_id res chain seq x y z
N MET A 1 -13.34 31.90 -3.32
CA MET A 1 -12.86 31.57 -1.97
C MET A 1 -11.45 31.04 -2.06
N THR A 2 -10.63 31.35 -1.06
CA THR A 2 -9.19 31.18 -1.14
C THR A 2 -8.81 29.72 -0.94
N SER A 3 -7.87 29.24 -1.76
CA SER A 3 -7.24 27.94 -1.55
C SER A 3 -6.41 27.99 -0.26
N LEU A 4 -6.46 26.91 0.52
CA LEU A 4 -5.61 26.76 1.69
C LEU A 4 -4.38 25.89 1.41
N ILE A 5 -4.23 25.37 0.19
CA ILE A 5 -3.10 24.51 -0.20
C ILE A 5 -1.77 25.23 0.06
N GLY A 6 -0.82 24.53 0.68
CA GLY A 6 0.50 25.04 1.06
C GLY A 6 0.52 25.80 2.40
N GLN A 7 -0.65 26.09 3.00
CA GLN A 7 -0.68 26.66 4.35
C GLN A 7 -0.23 25.62 5.38
N ARG A 8 0.45 26.10 6.42
CA ARG A 8 1.03 25.26 7.47
C ARG A 8 0.48 25.59 8.85
N TYR A 9 0.21 24.54 9.62
CA TYR A 9 -0.30 24.65 10.99
C TYR A 9 0.40 23.64 11.89
N GLU A 10 0.75 24.04 13.10
CA GLU A 10 1.13 23.08 14.15
C GLU A 10 -0.14 22.54 14.81
N VAL A 11 -0.26 21.21 14.87
CA VAL A 11 -1.44 20.52 15.40
C VAL A 11 -1.05 19.32 16.24
N GLU A 12 -1.92 18.97 17.19
CA GLU A 12 -1.91 17.69 17.86
C GLU A 12 -2.71 16.67 17.04
N VAL A 13 -2.10 15.51 16.80
CA VAL A 13 -2.68 14.44 15.98
C VAL A 13 -3.51 13.52 16.85
N GLY A 14 -4.81 13.44 16.55
CA GLY A 14 -5.74 12.56 17.24
C GLY A 14 -5.81 11.16 16.64
N SER A 15 -6.97 10.53 16.78
CA SER A 15 -7.22 9.15 16.38
C SER A 15 -6.94 8.86 14.91
N VAL A 16 -6.53 7.62 14.63
CA VAL A 16 -6.45 7.07 13.28
C VAL A 16 -7.84 7.02 12.61
N ALA A 17 -7.85 7.18 11.30
CA ALA A 17 -9.00 6.99 10.43
C ALA A 17 -8.66 6.02 9.30
N HIS A 18 -9.71 5.48 8.65
CA HIS A 18 -9.52 4.63 7.49
C HIS A 18 -8.79 5.37 6.35
N GLY A 19 -7.94 4.66 5.62
CA GLY A 19 -7.18 5.21 4.49
C GLY A 19 -5.81 5.79 4.83
N GLY A 20 -5.21 5.39 5.96
CA GLY A 20 -3.84 5.78 6.31
C GLY A 20 -3.72 7.18 6.94
N PHE A 21 -4.84 7.78 7.33
CA PHE A 21 -4.90 9.10 7.94
C PHE A 21 -4.97 9.01 9.47
N CYS A 22 -4.52 10.06 10.14
CA CYS A 22 -4.96 10.43 11.48
C CYS A 22 -5.79 11.72 11.41
N VAL A 23 -6.59 12.00 12.43
CA VAL A 23 -7.46 13.18 12.46
C VAL A 23 -6.94 14.19 13.48
N ALA A 24 -6.55 15.36 13.00
CA ALA A 24 -6.29 16.54 13.83
C ALA A 24 -7.46 17.53 13.74
N ARG A 25 -7.48 18.52 14.64
CA ARG A 25 -8.43 19.64 14.57
C ARG A 25 -7.70 20.97 14.68
N HIS A 26 -8.08 21.92 13.84
CA HIS A 26 -7.59 23.30 13.86
C HIS A 26 -8.77 24.23 13.57
N ASP A 27 -8.99 25.24 14.43
CA ASP A 27 -10.12 26.17 14.35
C ASP A 27 -11.49 25.49 14.16
N GLY A 28 -11.72 24.41 14.91
CA GLY A 28 -12.97 23.64 14.86
C GLY A 28 -13.15 22.78 13.59
N ARG A 29 -12.22 22.82 12.63
CA ARG A 29 -12.25 22.01 11.40
C ARG A 29 -11.40 20.75 11.56
N ALA A 30 -11.90 19.65 11.01
CA ALA A 30 -11.14 18.40 10.95
C ALA A 30 -10.09 18.46 9.83
N ILE A 31 -8.89 17.98 10.13
CA ILE A 31 -7.81 17.82 9.16
C ILE A 31 -7.46 16.33 9.12
N PHE A 32 -7.56 15.71 7.95
CA PHE A 32 -7.09 14.35 7.71
C PHE A 32 -5.60 14.42 7.35
N VAL A 33 -4.76 13.94 8.26
CA VAL A 33 -3.30 14.09 8.22
C VAL A 33 -2.66 12.75 7.83
N ARG A 34 -1.97 12.69 6.70
CA ARG A 34 -1.08 11.56 6.36
C ARG A 34 0.29 11.76 7.01
N HIS A 35 1.09 10.70 7.03
CA HIS A 35 2.47 10.73 7.54
C HIS A 35 2.60 11.06 9.04
N SER A 36 1.51 10.89 9.79
CA SER A 36 1.42 11.11 11.24
C SER A 36 0.92 9.87 11.97
N LEU A 37 1.13 9.83 13.29
CA LEU A 37 0.58 8.86 14.22
C LEU A 37 -0.26 9.56 15.30
N PRO A 38 -1.22 8.87 15.93
CA PRO A 38 -1.94 9.41 17.09
C PRO A 38 -0.98 9.80 18.23
N GLY A 39 -1.28 10.92 18.88
CA GLY A 39 -0.50 11.48 19.99
C GLY A 39 0.70 12.33 19.58
N GLU A 40 0.99 12.46 18.29
CA GLU A 40 2.08 13.30 17.81
C GLU A 40 1.72 14.78 17.80
N ARG A 41 2.74 15.63 17.94
CA ARG A 41 2.67 17.05 17.56
C ARG A 41 3.44 17.25 16.27
N VAL A 42 2.80 17.84 15.26
CA VAL A 42 3.37 17.94 13.90
C VAL A 42 3.05 19.29 13.29
N VAL A 43 3.90 19.75 12.37
CA VAL A 43 3.53 20.79 11.41
C VAL A 43 2.95 20.11 10.18
N VAL A 44 1.69 20.40 9.87
CA VAL A 44 1.02 19.90 8.67
C VAL A 44 1.08 20.94 7.56
N GLU A 45 1.17 20.50 6.31
CA GLU A 45 0.95 21.32 5.12
C GLU A 45 -0.33 20.87 4.41
N ILE A 46 -1.26 21.80 4.17
CA ILE A 46 -2.54 21.49 3.53
C ILE A 46 -2.30 21.08 2.07
N THR A 47 -2.82 19.90 1.69
CA THR A 47 -2.72 19.34 0.35
C THR A 47 -4.05 19.43 -0.42
N GLU A 48 -5.18 19.53 0.29
CA GLU A 48 -6.51 19.66 -0.32
C GLU A 48 -7.44 20.47 0.60
N GLY A 49 -8.06 21.52 0.05
CA GLY A 49 -9.13 22.28 0.72
C GLY A 49 -9.10 23.78 0.48
N LYS A 50 -10.23 24.42 0.79
CA LYS A 50 -10.49 25.87 0.75
C LYS A 50 -11.06 26.33 2.09
N GLU A 51 -11.18 27.64 2.29
CA GLU A 51 -11.68 28.25 3.54
C GLU A 51 -13.04 27.67 4.03
N ASP A 52 -13.99 27.42 3.12
CA ASP A 52 -15.33 26.86 3.40
C ASP A 52 -15.40 25.33 3.43
N SER A 53 -14.27 24.64 3.22
CA SER A 53 -14.26 23.18 3.20
C SER A 53 -14.60 22.62 4.58
N ARG A 54 -15.56 21.68 4.64
CA ARG A 54 -15.97 21.00 5.88
C ARG A 54 -14.82 20.28 6.59
N TYR A 55 -13.82 19.87 5.83
CA TYR A 55 -12.58 19.27 6.31
C TYR A 55 -11.46 19.61 5.34
N LEU A 56 -10.22 19.48 5.81
CA LEU A 56 -9.00 19.63 5.01
C LEU A 56 -8.26 18.31 4.94
N ARG A 57 -7.40 18.14 3.93
CA ARG A 57 -6.35 17.10 3.94
C ARG A 57 -4.99 17.75 4.00
N ALA A 58 -4.07 17.07 4.66
CA ALA A 58 -2.73 17.56 4.85
C ALA A 58 -1.74 16.40 4.97
N ASP A 59 -0.47 16.70 4.71
CA ASP A 59 0.65 15.83 5.03
C ASP A 59 1.39 16.42 6.23
N ALA A 60 1.81 15.59 7.20
CA ALA A 60 2.72 16.01 8.25
C ALA A 60 4.13 16.21 7.65
N VAL A 61 4.57 17.47 7.51
CA VAL A 61 5.85 17.84 6.89
C VAL A 61 6.98 18.00 7.90
N GLU A 62 6.65 18.16 9.18
CA GLU A 62 7.60 18.20 10.29
C GLU A 62 7.03 17.48 11.51
N ILE A 63 7.86 16.67 12.17
CA ILE A 63 7.49 15.96 13.39
C ILE A 63 8.11 16.68 14.58
N VAL A 64 7.28 17.40 15.34
CA VAL A 64 7.72 18.20 16.51
C VAL A 64 7.85 17.30 17.74
N THR A 65 6.92 16.37 17.92
CA THR A 65 6.98 15.37 18.99
C THR A 65 6.55 14.01 18.42
N PRO A 66 7.51 13.08 18.24
CA PRO A 66 7.23 11.79 17.63
C PRO A 66 6.53 10.83 18.59
N SER A 67 5.73 9.93 18.04
CA SER A 67 5.20 8.77 18.75
C SER A 67 6.32 7.75 19.00
N PRO A 68 6.29 6.98 20.11
CA PRO A 68 7.24 5.90 20.34
C PRO A 68 7.17 4.79 19.28
N GLU A 69 6.06 4.68 18.53
CA GLU A 69 5.91 3.72 17.44
C GLU A 69 6.38 4.27 16.09
N ARG A 70 6.89 5.51 16.04
CA ARG A 70 7.49 6.08 14.82
C ARG A 70 8.85 5.44 14.57
N VAL A 71 9.08 5.06 13.32
CA VAL A 71 10.35 4.50 12.83
C VAL A 71 10.76 5.21 11.54
N ASP A 72 12.02 5.06 11.15
CA ASP A 72 12.49 5.55 9.85
C ASP A 72 11.91 4.71 8.70
N SER A 73 11.39 5.41 7.69
CA SER A 73 10.90 4.80 6.46
C SER A 73 12.03 4.06 5.75
N GLN A 74 11.78 2.82 5.31
CA GLN A 74 12.76 2.04 4.56
C GLN A 74 12.85 2.45 3.06
N CYS A 75 11.91 3.27 2.60
CA CYS A 75 11.83 3.78 1.24
C CYS A 75 12.06 5.28 1.23
N ALA A 76 13.08 5.74 0.48
CA ALA A 76 13.48 7.16 0.43
C ALA A 76 12.40 8.11 -0.11
N VAL A 77 11.47 7.60 -0.92
CA VAL A 77 10.35 8.38 -1.46
C VAL A 77 9.04 8.14 -0.72
N SER A 78 9.08 7.48 0.44
CA SER A 78 7.93 7.32 1.30
C SER A 78 7.84 8.48 2.28
N GLY A 79 6.89 9.39 2.02
CA GLY A 79 6.67 10.57 2.85
C GLY A 79 5.88 11.66 2.12
N PRO A 80 5.73 12.84 2.73
CA PRO A 80 5.07 14.00 2.14
C PRO A 80 5.63 14.32 0.73
N GLY A 81 4.75 14.52 -0.24
CA GLY A 81 5.13 14.81 -1.64
C GLY A 81 5.77 13.64 -2.41
N GLY A 82 5.96 12.48 -1.77
CA GLY A 82 6.55 11.28 -2.35
C GLY A 82 5.54 10.31 -2.97
N CYS A 83 5.96 9.06 -3.10
CA CYS A 83 5.15 7.96 -3.62
C CYS A 83 3.90 7.73 -2.76
N GLY A 84 2.74 7.59 -3.38
CA GLY A 84 1.46 7.34 -2.71
C GLY A 84 1.21 5.87 -2.35
N GLY A 85 2.18 4.97 -2.58
CA GLY A 85 1.97 3.53 -2.46
C GLY A 85 2.01 2.97 -1.03
N CYS A 86 2.65 3.66 -0.09
CA CYS A 86 2.83 3.20 1.29
C CYS A 86 2.42 4.31 2.28
N ASP A 87 1.36 4.09 3.05
CA ASP A 87 0.88 5.11 3.99
C ASP A 87 1.58 5.09 5.36
N TRP A 88 2.17 3.96 5.77
CA TRP A 88 2.67 3.75 7.15
C TRP A 88 4.10 3.21 7.25
N GLN A 89 4.96 3.46 6.26
CA GLN A 89 6.39 3.08 6.37
C GLN A 89 7.09 3.73 7.56
N HIS A 90 6.60 4.87 8.04
CA HIS A 90 7.08 5.58 9.22
C HIS A 90 6.51 5.05 10.55
N VAL A 91 5.83 3.90 10.53
CA VAL A 91 5.19 3.26 11.69
C VAL A 91 5.75 1.86 11.86
N SER A 92 6.14 1.50 13.10
CA SER A 92 6.57 0.14 13.44
C SER A 92 5.51 -0.89 13.02
N LEU A 93 5.91 -2.14 12.73
CA LEU A 93 4.94 -3.19 12.37
C LEU A 93 3.92 -3.46 13.48
N LYS A 94 4.33 -3.31 14.75
CA LYS A 94 3.43 -3.38 15.91
C LYS A 94 2.41 -2.25 15.87
N GLY A 95 2.87 -1.01 15.75
CA GLY A 95 2.00 0.16 15.63
C GLY A 95 1.05 0.05 14.44
N GLN A 96 1.49 -0.45 13.28
CA GLN A 96 0.61 -0.67 12.13
C GLN A 96 -0.54 -1.64 12.43
N ARG A 97 -0.29 -2.72 13.19
CA ARG A 97 -1.34 -3.66 13.59
C ARG A 97 -2.30 -3.03 14.59
N GLU A 98 -1.80 -2.26 15.55
CA GLU A 98 -2.61 -1.52 16.52
C GLU A 98 -3.51 -0.49 15.82
N LEU A 99 -2.98 0.26 14.84
CA LEU A 99 -3.75 1.21 14.05
C LEU A 99 -4.84 0.50 13.22
N LYS A 100 -4.53 -0.63 12.57
CA LYS A 100 -5.54 -1.43 11.83
C LYS A 100 -6.65 -1.93 12.77
N ALA A 101 -6.26 -2.44 13.95
CA ALA A 101 -7.21 -2.90 14.96
C ALA A 101 -8.14 -1.78 15.41
N ALA A 102 -7.58 -0.60 15.72
CA ALA A 102 -8.35 0.57 16.12
C ALA A 102 -9.35 1.00 15.04
N VAL A 103 -8.93 1.04 13.76
CA VAL A 103 -9.83 1.37 12.64
C VAL A 103 -10.99 0.37 12.54
N VAL A 104 -10.71 -0.94 12.60
CA VAL A 104 -11.78 -1.96 12.49
C VAL A 104 -12.74 -1.91 13.68
N ALA A 105 -12.20 -1.79 14.90
CA ALA A 105 -13.01 -1.69 16.12
C ALA A 105 -13.94 -0.46 16.08
N GLU A 106 -13.40 0.68 15.65
CA GLU A 106 -14.14 1.93 15.54
C GLU A 106 -15.26 1.84 14.50
N GLN A 107 -15.00 1.24 13.33
CA GLN A 107 -16.01 1.05 12.30
C GLN A 107 -17.11 0.06 12.72
N LEU A 108 -16.76 -1.04 13.38
CA LEU A 108 -17.75 -1.99 13.92
C LEU A 108 -18.66 -1.33 14.96
N LYS A 109 -18.07 -0.53 15.87
CA LYS A 109 -18.83 0.19 16.89
C LYS A 109 -19.76 1.22 16.26
N ARG A 110 -19.27 2.05 15.33
CA ARG A 110 -20.07 3.14 14.75
C ARG A 110 -21.14 2.67 13.77
N LEU A 111 -20.83 1.68 12.93
CA LEU A 111 -21.71 1.27 11.83
C LEU A 111 -22.63 0.11 12.24
N ALA A 112 -22.14 -0.80 13.09
CA ALA A 112 -22.87 -2.01 13.47
C ALA A 112 -23.28 -2.02 14.95
N GLY A 113 -22.87 -1.04 15.76
CA GLY A 113 -23.12 -1.03 17.21
C GLY A 113 -22.37 -2.13 17.96
N ILE A 114 -21.36 -2.75 17.35
CA ILE A 114 -20.61 -3.87 17.91
C ILE A 114 -19.37 -3.32 18.61
N ASP A 115 -19.37 -3.34 19.95
CA ASP A 115 -18.20 -3.01 20.76
C ASP A 115 -17.38 -4.27 21.04
N ARG A 116 -16.25 -4.42 20.33
CA ARG A 116 -15.41 -5.63 20.38
C ARG A 116 -13.96 -5.26 20.22
N GLU A 117 -13.11 -5.83 21.08
CA GLU A 117 -11.67 -5.79 20.91
C GLU A 117 -11.25 -6.52 19.62
N ILE A 118 -10.46 -5.84 18.80
CA ILE A 118 -9.93 -6.38 17.54
C ILE A 118 -8.44 -6.60 17.70
N VAL A 119 -7.98 -7.81 17.34
CA VAL A 119 -6.57 -8.15 17.29
C VAL A 119 -6.21 -8.46 15.85
N VAL A 120 -5.31 -7.66 15.28
CA VAL A 120 -4.79 -7.89 13.92
C VAL A 120 -3.56 -8.78 14.02
N LYS A 121 -3.66 -9.98 13.44
CA LYS A 121 -2.54 -10.92 13.36
C LYS A 121 -1.61 -10.53 12.22
N GLU A 122 -0.33 -10.85 12.40
CA GLU A 122 0.65 -10.71 11.32
C GLU A 122 0.44 -11.77 10.23
N VAL A 123 0.90 -11.43 9.04
CA VAL A 123 1.04 -12.35 7.93
C VAL A 123 2.54 -12.62 7.80
N ALA A 124 2.94 -13.90 7.77
CA ALA A 124 4.34 -14.28 7.68
C ALA A 124 5.00 -13.62 6.47
N GLY A 125 6.13 -12.95 6.68
CA GLY A 125 6.89 -12.27 5.63
C GLY A 125 7.52 -13.23 4.63
N VAL A 126 8.35 -12.70 3.73
CA VAL A 126 9.08 -13.48 2.73
C VAL A 126 10.38 -14.00 3.34
N ALA A 127 10.65 -15.30 3.19
CA ALA A 127 11.85 -15.91 3.75
C ALA A 127 13.14 -15.24 3.23
N GLY A 128 14.06 -14.93 4.14
CA GLY A 128 15.32 -14.26 3.82
C GLY A 128 15.20 -12.75 3.54
N GLN A 129 14.02 -12.15 3.72
CA GLN A 129 13.78 -10.72 3.57
C GLN A 129 13.50 -10.04 4.92
N PRO A 130 13.79 -8.74 5.06
CA PRO A 130 13.36 -7.97 6.22
C PRO A 130 11.85 -8.04 6.45
N GLU A 131 11.42 -8.03 7.72
CA GLU A 131 10.00 -8.10 8.08
C GLU A 131 9.20 -6.92 7.49
N GLY A 132 7.98 -7.21 7.01
CA GLY A 132 7.06 -6.22 6.48
C GLY A 132 7.43 -5.64 5.09
N LEU A 133 8.55 -6.09 4.50
CA LEU A 133 9.03 -5.68 3.19
C LEU A 133 8.94 -6.82 2.16
N HIS A 134 9.18 -6.48 0.89
CA HIS A 134 9.39 -7.43 -0.21
C HIS A 134 8.30 -8.48 -0.44
N TRP A 135 7.07 -8.22 0.01
CA TRP A 135 5.97 -9.17 -0.09
C TRP A 135 5.14 -8.99 -1.35
N ARG A 136 5.25 -7.89 -2.10
CA ARG A 136 4.35 -7.56 -3.20
C ARG A 136 4.78 -8.22 -4.51
N THR A 137 4.12 -9.30 -4.86
CA THR A 137 4.44 -10.16 -6.03
C THR A 137 3.87 -9.65 -7.34
N ARG A 138 2.95 -8.68 -7.27
CA ARG A 138 2.28 -8.09 -8.42
C ARG A 138 2.24 -6.58 -8.32
N MET A 139 2.82 -5.94 -9.32
CA MET A 139 3.00 -4.49 -9.39
C MET A 139 2.53 -3.97 -10.75
N ARG A 140 1.90 -2.81 -10.74
CA ARG A 140 1.65 -2.01 -11.94
C ARG A 140 2.38 -0.69 -11.75
N PHE A 141 3.40 -0.46 -12.56
CA PHE A 141 4.15 0.78 -12.59
C PHE A 141 3.53 1.70 -13.64
N ALA A 142 3.25 2.94 -13.25
CA ALA A 142 2.87 3.98 -14.21
C ALA A 142 4.13 4.48 -14.92
N ILE A 143 3.99 4.85 -16.19
CA ILE A 143 5.10 5.37 -16.99
C ILE A 143 4.97 6.89 -17.09
N ASP A 144 6.04 7.61 -16.76
CA ASP A 144 6.10 9.07 -16.88
C ASP A 144 6.23 9.52 -18.36
N GLU A 145 6.26 10.82 -18.60
CA GLU A 145 6.37 11.37 -19.96
C GLU A 145 7.72 11.06 -20.63
N GLN A 146 8.76 10.79 -19.84
CA GLN A 146 10.09 10.44 -20.28
C GLN A 146 10.26 8.92 -20.49
N GLY A 147 9.24 8.12 -20.19
CA GLY A 147 9.27 6.66 -20.34
C GLY A 147 9.82 5.93 -19.12
N HIS A 148 10.03 6.58 -17.98
CA HIS A 148 10.50 5.91 -16.75
C HIS A 148 9.34 5.31 -15.97
N ALA A 149 9.61 4.15 -15.37
CA ALA A 149 8.64 3.48 -14.52
C ALA A 149 8.62 4.06 -13.10
N GLY A 150 7.41 4.20 -12.55
CA GLY A 150 7.21 4.74 -11.22
C GLY A 150 5.84 4.41 -10.63
N LEU A 151 5.54 5.08 -9.53
CA LEU A 151 4.23 5.02 -8.87
C LEU A 151 3.69 6.44 -8.71
N ARG A 152 2.35 6.56 -8.68
CA ARG A 152 1.73 7.87 -8.55
C ARG A 152 1.88 8.44 -7.14
N ARG A 153 2.02 9.76 -7.05
CA ARG A 153 1.80 10.49 -5.78
C ARG A 153 0.38 10.25 -5.27
N SER A 154 0.19 10.37 -3.97
CA SER A 154 -1.14 10.21 -3.37
C SER A 154 -2.14 11.19 -3.96
N ARG A 155 -3.30 10.68 -4.38
CA ARG A 155 -4.40 11.47 -4.99
C ARG A 155 -3.96 12.36 -6.17
N SER A 156 -2.91 11.97 -6.90
CA SER A 156 -2.40 12.69 -8.07
C SER A 156 -2.18 11.76 -9.26
N HIS A 157 -2.04 12.35 -10.44
CA HIS A 157 -1.63 11.65 -11.67
C HIS A 157 -0.11 11.74 -11.88
N ASP A 158 0.58 12.56 -11.10
CA ASP A 158 2.03 12.71 -11.13
C ASP A 158 2.71 11.38 -10.80
N VAL A 159 3.62 10.96 -11.67
CA VAL A 159 4.43 9.77 -11.48
C VAL A 159 5.72 10.16 -10.75
N VAL A 160 6.01 9.47 -9.65
CA VAL A 160 7.32 9.47 -9.01
C VAL A 160 8.12 8.34 -9.66
N ALA A 161 9.05 8.68 -10.54
CA ALA A 161 9.98 7.72 -11.12
C ALA A 161 10.77 7.04 -9.99
N LEU A 162 10.91 5.72 -10.07
CA LEU A 162 11.54 4.90 -9.04
C LEU A 162 12.78 4.21 -9.58
N GLN A 163 13.73 3.95 -8.69
CA GLN A 163 14.88 3.07 -8.94
C GLN A 163 14.72 1.72 -8.21
N ASP A 164 13.90 1.70 -7.16
CA ASP A 164 13.60 0.52 -6.36
C ASP A 164 12.23 0.69 -5.67
N CYS A 165 11.69 -0.40 -5.13
CA CYS A 165 10.48 -0.40 -4.33
C CYS A 165 10.59 -1.42 -3.18
N ALA A 166 10.73 -0.91 -1.94
CA ALA A 166 10.94 -1.74 -0.74
C ALA A 166 9.84 -2.77 -0.44
N ILE A 167 8.64 -2.61 -1.01
CA ILE A 167 7.57 -3.62 -0.87
C ILE A 167 7.53 -4.62 -2.03
N ALA A 168 8.20 -4.34 -3.16
CA ALA A 168 8.22 -5.25 -4.30
C ALA A 168 9.04 -6.50 -3.98
N HIS A 169 8.50 -7.65 -4.36
CA HIS A 169 9.16 -8.93 -4.20
C HIS A 169 10.48 -8.98 -5.00
N PRO A 170 11.54 -9.68 -4.55
CA PRO A 170 12.81 -9.71 -5.26
C PRO A 170 12.68 -10.12 -6.74
N ARG A 171 11.90 -11.17 -7.01
CA ARG A 171 11.55 -11.58 -8.39
C ARG A 171 10.87 -10.50 -9.25
N VAL A 172 10.17 -9.54 -8.64
CA VAL A 172 9.60 -8.39 -9.36
C VAL A 172 10.70 -7.37 -9.68
N LEU A 173 11.65 -7.16 -8.76
CA LEU A 173 12.79 -6.27 -8.96
C LEU A 173 13.76 -6.82 -10.01
N GLU A 174 13.95 -8.14 -10.07
CA GLU A 174 14.74 -8.86 -11.07
C GLU A 174 14.24 -8.66 -12.51
N ALA A 175 13.01 -8.17 -12.71
CA ALA A 175 12.51 -7.80 -14.04
C ALA A 175 13.09 -6.46 -14.57
N GLU A 176 13.91 -5.78 -13.77
CA GLU A 176 14.67 -4.57 -14.12
C GLU A 176 13.81 -3.44 -14.74
N VAL A 177 12.54 -3.34 -14.36
CA VAL A 177 11.60 -2.39 -14.95
C VAL A 177 12.04 -0.93 -14.79
N PHE A 178 12.72 -0.61 -13.68
CA PHE A 178 13.24 0.72 -13.40
C PHE A 178 14.52 1.06 -14.18
N GLY A 179 15.26 0.04 -14.65
CA GLY A 179 16.49 0.22 -15.43
C GLY A 179 16.25 0.43 -16.93
N ALA A 180 15.02 0.21 -17.40
CA ALA A 180 14.61 0.36 -18.78
C ALA A 180 13.73 1.61 -19.01
N THR A 181 13.63 2.03 -20.27
CA THR A 181 12.64 3.02 -20.70
C THR A 181 11.52 2.35 -21.49
N TRP A 182 10.31 2.91 -21.36
CA TRP A 182 9.08 2.33 -21.92
C TRP A 182 8.34 3.35 -22.81
N PRO A 183 8.89 3.75 -23.96
CA PRO A 183 8.27 4.77 -24.80
C PRO A 183 6.85 4.40 -25.25
N GLY A 184 5.91 5.32 -25.09
CA GLY A 184 4.50 5.13 -25.49
C GLY A 184 3.67 4.24 -24.56
N ALA A 185 4.30 3.59 -23.57
CA ALA A 185 3.57 2.82 -22.57
C ALA A 185 2.78 3.74 -21.63
N GLU A 186 1.63 3.27 -21.17
CA GLU A 186 0.89 3.83 -20.04
C GLU A 186 1.32 3.18 -18.73
N SER A 187 1.47 1.85 -18.75
CA SER A 187 1.90 1.10 -17.57
C SER A 187 2.68 -0.17 -17.92
N VAL A 188 3.50 -0.60 -16.96
CA VAL A 188 4.21 -1.89 -17.00
C VAL A 188 3.76 -2.70 -15.80
N MET A 189 3.16 -3.85 -16.07
CA MET A 189 2.71 -4.80 -15.05
C MET A 189 3.71 -5.92 -14.92
N VAL A 190 4.15 -6.18 -13.69
CA VAL A 190 5.05 -7.28 -13.35
C VAL A 190 4.35 -8.21 -12.38
N ALA A 191 4.42 -9.51 -12.65
CA ALA A 191 3.89 -10.54 -11.77
C ALA A 191 4.91 -11.66 -11.59
N ALA A 192 5.21 -11.98 -10.34
CA ALA A 192 6.02 -13.13 -9.95
C ALA A 192 5.09 -14.23 -9.40
N PRO A 193 5.22 -15.49 -9.85
CA PRO A 193 4.45 -16.60 -9.33
C PRO A 193 4.98 -16.98 -7.95
N VAL A 194 4.06 -17.39 -7.07
CA VAL A 194 4.36 -17.74 -5.69
C VAL A 194 3.63 -19.00 -5.24
N GLY A 195 4.29 -19.77 -4.37
CA GLY A 195 3.74 -20.94 -3.72
C GLY A 195 4.82 -22.00 -3.47
N PRO A 196 4.61 -22.92 -2.51
CA PRO A 196 5.64 -23.84 -2.04
C PRO A 196 6.11 -24.84 -3.11
N THR A 197 5.27 -25.21 -4.07
CA THR A 197 5.65 -26.10 -5.18
C THR A 197 5.96 -25.37 -6.49
N VAL A 198 6.00 -24.04 -6.49
CA VAL A 198 6.33 -23.26 -7.69
C VAL A 198 7.85 -23.11 -7.79
N GLU A 199 8.49 -24.03 -8.50
CA GLU A 199 9.93 -24.01 -8.75
C GLU A 199 10.34 -23.03 -9.86
N THR A 200 9.38 -22.46 -10.61
CA THR A 200 9.71 -21.58 -11.72
C THR A 200 10.11 -20.18 -11.23
N ASN A 201 11.20 -19.66 -11.80
CA ASN A 201 11.61 -18.25 -11.68
C ASN A 201 10.94 -17.37 -12.75
N GLU A 202 9.80 -17.82 -13.30
CA GLU A 202 9.15 -17.15 -14.43
C GLU A 202 8.41 -15.89 -13.97
N THR A 203 9.12 -14.77 -13.84
CA THR A 203 8.50 -13.46 -13.76
C THR A 203 7.93 -13.07 -15.13
N SER A 204 6.71 -12.55 -15.14
CA SER A 204 6.06 -12.07 -16.35
C SER A 204 5.94 -10.55 -16.35
N VAL A 205 6.20 -9.94 -17.50
CA VAL A 205 6.07 -8.50 -17.74
C VAL A 205 5.09 -8.24 -18.87
N LEU A 206 4.06 -7.46 -18.60
CA LEU A 206 3.04 -7.04 -19.54
C LEU A 206 3.05 -5.52 -19.66
N VAL A 207 3.23 -5.01 -20.86
CA VAL A 207 3.20 -3.58 -21.16
C VAL A 207 1.82 -3.22 -21.68
N GLU A 208 1.21 -2.17 -21.12
CA GLU A 208 -0.05 -1.58 -21.58
C GLU A 208 0.25 -0.20 -22.18
N TYR A 209 -0.13 0.00 -23.43
CA TYR A 209 0.04 1.24 -24.18
C TYR A 209 -1.20 2.13 -24.05
N ARG A 210 -1.03 3.43 -24.34
CA ARG A 210 -2.10 4.44 -24.19
C ARG A 210 -3.31 4.23 -25.11
N ASP A 211 -3.14 3.44 -26.18
CA ASP A 211 -4.22 3.03 -27.08
C ASP A 211 -4.99 1.79 -26.56
N GLY A 212 -4.63 1.28 -25.38
CA GLY A 212 -5.19 0.07 -24.77
C GLY A 212 -4.54 -1.23 -25.25
N THR A 213 -3.59 -1.18 -26.20
CA THR A 213 -2.88 -2.36 -26.67
C THR A 213 -2.01 -2.92 -25.55
N LYS A 214 -1.95 -4.25 -25.44
CA LYS A 214 -1.14 -4.96 -24.46
C LYS A 214 -0.11 -5.85 -25.14
N HIS A 215 1.13 -5.79 -24.68
CA HIS A 215 2.24 -6.57 -25.20
C HIS A 215 2.93 -7.37 -24.08
N GLN A 216 3.01 -8.68 -24.25
CA GLN A 216 3.75 -9.56 -23.34
C GLN A 216 5.24 -9.39 -23.61
N ALA A 217 5.93 -8.60 -22.79
CA ALA A 217 7.34 -8.28 -22.97
C ALA A 217 8.27 -9.38 -22.45
N LEU A 218 7.90 -10.05 -21.35
CA LEU A 218 8.70 -11.12 -20.74
C LEU A 218 7.80 -12.20 -20.14
N GLY A 219 8.22 -13.46 -20.21
CA GLY A 219 7.55 -14.56 -19.52
C GLY A 219 6.19 -14.93 -20.10
N PRO A 220 5.51 -15.92 -19.52
CA PRO A 220 4.21 -16.39 -20.01
C PRO A 220 3.08 -15.40 -19.70
N ALA A 221 2.06 -15.39 -20.57
CA ALA A 221 0.86 -14.57 -20.35
C ALA A 221 0.01 -15.02 -19.14
N THR A 222 0.22 -16.26 -18.68
CA THR A 222 -0.45 -16.86 -17.52
C THR A 222 0.58 -17.48 -16.61
N LEU A 223 0.49 -17.15 -15.32
CA LEU A 223 1.31 -17.68 -14.24
C LEU A 223 0.57 -18.76 -13.48
N VAL A 224 1.32 -19.75 -12.99
CA VAL A 224 0.83 -20.78 -12.08
C VAL A 224 1.27 -20.42 -10.67
N ASN A 225 0.32 -20.26 -9.76
CA ASN A 225 0.57 -20.08 -8.34
C ASN A 225 0.14 -21.33 -7.59
N ASP A 226 0.76 -21.58 -6.44
CA ASP A 226 0.34 -22.66 -5.53
C ASP A 226 -0.19 -22.06 -4.23
N ALA A 227 -1.40 -22.46 -3.88
CA ALA A 227 -2.02 -22.12 -2.61
C ALA A 227 -2.95 -23.24 -2.17
N VAL A 228 -2.82 -23.65 -0.90
CA VAL A 228 -3.70 -24.61 -0.23
C VAL A 228 -3.76 -25.96 -0.96
N GLY A 229 -2.60 -26.45 -1.40
CA GLY A 229 -2.45 -27.73 -2.09
C GLY A 229 -3.07 -27.75 -3.49
N ARG A 230 -3.25 -26.59 -4.12
CA ARG A 230 -3.86 -26.44 -5.45
C ARG A 230 -3.06 -25.48 -6.30
N LEU A 231 -2.97 -25.82 -7.59
CA LEU A 231 -2.38 -24.96 -8.62
C LEU A 231 -3.45 -24.05 -9.23
N TRP A 232 -3.15 -22.75 -9.27
CA TRP A 232 -4.03 -21.70 -9.76
C TRP A 232 -3.40 -20.96 -10.92
N ARG A 233 -4.11 -20.91 -12.05
CA ARG A 233 -3.70 -20.13 -13.22
C ARG A 233 -4.25 -18.72 -13.14
N SER A 234 -3.39 -17.73 -13.33
CA SER A 234 -3.77 -16.31 -13.30
C SER A 234 -3.03 -15.53 -14.38
N ARG A 235 -3.71 -14.63 -15.08
CA ARG A 235 -3.04 -13.70 -16.01
C ARG A 235 -2.24 -12.64 -15.24
N VAL A 236 -1.29 -12.00 -15.90
CA VAL A 236 -0.52 -10.87 -15.33
C VAL A 236 -1.45 -9.72 -14.94
N ASP A 237 -2.42 -9.40 -15.79
CA ASP A 237 -3.44 -8.37 -15.55
C ASP A 237 -4.69 -8.90 -14.81
N GLY A 238 -4.70 -10.18 -14.45
CA GLY A 238 -5.74 -10.81 -13.65
C GLY A 238 -5.53 -10.59 -12.15
N PHE A 239 -6.57 -10.83 -11.37
CA PHE A 239 -6.46 -10.79 -9.91
C PHE A 239 -5.78 -12.05 -9.36
N TRP A 240 -4.83 -11.84 -8.45
CA TRP A 240 -4.26 -12.82 -7.53
C TRP A 240 -3.81 -12.09 -6.27
N GLN A 241 -3.75 -12.79 -5.13
CA GLN A 241 -3.28 -12.18 -3.89
C GLN A 241 -1.84 -11.70 -4.05
N VAL A 242 -1.59 -10.44 -3.69
CA VAL A 242 -0.28 -9.80 -3.92
C VAL A 242 0.78 -10.21 -2.89
N HIS A 243 0.39 -10.82 -1.78
CA HIS A 243 1.28 -11.28 -0.73
C HIS A 243 1.38 -12.82 -0.76
N PRO A 244 2.58 -13.44 -0.79
CA PRO A 244 2.75 -14.89 -0.95
C PRO A 244 1.98 -15.71 0.07
N SER A 245 2.03 -15.30 1.34
CA SER A 245 1.37 -15.98 2.46
C SER A 245 -0.13 -15.69 2.59
N ALA A 246 -0.67 -14.67 1.90
CA ALA A 246 -2.06 -14.23 2.11
C ALA A 246 -3.13 -15.25 1.68
N PRO A 247 -3.01 -15.99 0.55
CA PRO A 247 -3.97 -17.03 0.19
C PRO A 247 -4.18 -18.05 1.30
N VAL A 248 -3.09 -18.58 1.86
CA VAL A 248 -3.13 -19.60 2.92
C VAL A 248 -3.74 -19.01 4.19
N VAL A 249 -3.26 -17.84 4.64
CA VAL A 249 -3.80 -17.16 5.84
C VAL A 249 -5.30 -16.88 5.72
N LEU A 250 -5.76 -16.42 4.56
CA LEU A 250 -7.18 -16.14 4.34
C LEU A 250 -8.02 -17.43 4.39
N VAL A 251 -7.59 -18.47 3.66
CA VAL A 251 -8.33 -19.74 3.63
C VAL A 251 -8.36 -20.38 5.01
N ASP A 252 -7.24 -20.43 5.73
CA ASP A 252 -7.19 -20.99 7.08
C ASP A 252 -8.12 -20.23 8.03
N ALA A 253 -8.14 -18.90 7.97
CA ALA A 253 -9.05 -18.08 8.77
C ALA A 253 -10.52 -18.38 8.46
N VAL A 254 -10.87 -18.49 7.18
CA VAL A 254 -12.25 -18.77 6.73
C VAL A 254 -12.67 -20.18 7.12
N ILE A 255 -11.84 -21.20 6.87
CA ILE A 255 -12.16 -22.60 7.21
C ILE A 255 -12.30 -22.77 8.72
N THR A 256 -11.40 -22.17 9.49
CA THR A 256 -11.48 -22.19 10.97
C THR A 256 -12.78 -21.56 11.48
N ALA A 257 -13.19 -20.43 10.90
CA ALA A 257 -14.41 -19.74 11.31
C ALA A 257 -15.68 -20.44 10.83
N ALA A 258 -15.68 -20.97 9.60
CA ALA A 258 -16.85 -21.59 8.98
C ALA A 258 -17.12 -23.01 9.50
N GLN A 259 -16.09 -23.71 10.03
CA GLN A 259 -16.17 -25.09 10.51
C GLN A 259 -16.95 -26.00 9.54
N PRO A 260 -16.56 -26.06 8.25
CA PRO A 260 -17.32 -26.82 7.27
C PRO A 260 -17.28 -28.31 7.63
N ARG A 261 -18.43 -28.97 7.55
CA ARG A 261 -18.49 -30.42 7.63
C ARG A 261 -18.10 -30.99 6.28
N LEU A 262 -17.14 -31.91 6.25
CA LEU A 262 -16.91 -32.73 5.07
C LEU A 262 -18.17 -33.58 4.86
N SER A 263 -18.73 -33.56 3.65
CA SER A 263 -19.75 -34.53 3.28
C SER A 263 -19.10 -35.91 3.22
N ASP A 264 -19.78 -36.91 3.79
CA ASP A 264 -19.43 -38.33 3.65
C ASP A 264 -19.36 -38.76 2.16
#